data_AF-A0A699Z2Y2-F1
#
_entry.id   AF-A0A699Z2Y2-F1
#
_cell.length_a   1.000
_cell.length_b   1.000
_cell.length_c   1.000
_cell.angle_alpha   90.00
_cell.angle_beta   90.00
_cell.angle_gamma   90.00
#
_symmetry.space_group_name_H-M   'P 1'
#
loop_
_entity.id
_entity.type
_entity.pdbx_description
1 polymer ?
#
loop_
_entity_poly.entity_id
_entity_poly.type
_entity_poly.pdbx_seq_one_letter_code
_entity_poly.pdbx_strand_id
1 'polypeptide(L)'
;MAMPVPVVGLCRWMSGITLYAGLLMYAAALAVNFYACILVFIAEVAGWPSTNANLDLSQGSTLQLYGVAVYWVIQTMTSVGYGDMSPSGMLEMGVMCLVMLTGTL
;
A
#
# COMPACT_ATOMS: atom_id res chain seq x y z
N MET A 1 -6.56 -35.72 25.51
CA MET A 1 -7.52 -34.61 25.32
C MET A 1 -7.80 -34.51 23.83
N ALA A 2 -8.91 -35.09 23.36
CA ALA A 2 -9.22 -35.17 21.93
C ALA A 2 -9.76 -33.82 21.44
N MET A 3 -9.13 -33.25 20.42
CA MET A 3 -9.53 -31.98 19.82
C MET A 3 -10.75 -32.21 18.91
N PRO A 4 -11.70 -31.27 18.82
CA PRO A 4 -12.91 -31.45 17.99
C PRO A 4 -12.54 -31.61 16.50
N VAL A 5 -13.17 -32.60 15.86
CA VAL A 5 -13.00 -33.06 14.47
C VAL A 5 -12.97 -31.96 13.38
N PRO A 6 -13.71 -30.83 13.45
CA PRO A 6 -13.67 -29.81 12.40
C PRO A 6 -12.32 -29.10 12.24
N VAL A 7 -11.51 -29.02 13.31
CA VAL A 7 -10.22 -28.30 13.27
C VAL A 7 -9.13 -29.16 12.63
N VAL A 8 -9.24 -30.50 12.74
CA VAL A 8 -8.28 -31.47 12.18
C VAL A 8 -8.39 -31.56 10.66
N GLY A 9 -9.59 -31.36 10.09
CA GLY A 9 -9.83 -31.36 8.64
C GLY A 9 -9.26 -30.11 7.94
N LEU A 10 -9.39 -28.94 8.57
CA LEU A 10 -8.84 -27.67 8.07
C LEU A 10 -7.30 -27.67 8.11
N CYS A 11 -6.72 -28.24 9.17
CA CYS A 11 -5.28 -28.36 9.38
C CYS A 11 -4.59 -29.34 8.40
N ARG A 12 -5.35 -30.21 7.71
CA ARG A 12 -4.84 -31.13 6.68
C ARG A 12 -4.79 -30.51 5.27
N TRP A 13 -5.45 -29.37 5.07
CA TRP A 13 -5.66 -28.74 3.76
C TRP A 13 -4.87 -27.45 3.56
N MET A 14 -4.53 -26.75 4.64
CA MET A 14 -3.70 -25.56 4.55
C MET A 14 -2.25 -25.98 4.77
N SER A 15 -1.52 -26.18 3.69
CA SER A 15 -0.05 -26.25 3.76
C SER A 15 0.45 -25.01 4.50
N GLY A 16 1.48 -25.15 5.34
CA GLY A 16 2.09 -24.01 6.04
C GLY A 16 2.46 -22.86 5.08
N ILE A 17 2.73 -23.19 3.82
CA ILE A 17 2.99 -22.22 2.76
C ILE A 17 1.77 -21.37 2.39
N THR A 18 0.57 -21.95 2.41
CA THR A 18 -0.69 -21.23 2.13
C THR A 18 -1.03 -20.26 3.24
N LEU A 19 -0.81 -20.65 4.50
CA LEU A 19 -0.99 -19.77 5.66
C LEU A 19 0.00 -18.61 5.64
N TYR A 20 1.28 -18.91 5.37
CA TYR A 20 2.33 -17.89 5.27
C TYR A 20 2.06 -16.90 4.12
N ALA A 21 1.71 -17.39 2.93
CA ALA A 21 1.35 -16.54 1.80
C ALA A 21 0.13 -15.66 2.12
N GLY A 22 -0.90 -16.20 2.78
CA GLY A 22 -2.06 -15.43 3.22
C GLY A 22 -1.69 -14.31 4.20
N LEU A 23 -0.84 -14.61 5.18
CA LEU A 23 -0.34 -13.63 6.15
C LEU A 23 0.48 -12.52 5.47
N LEU A 24 1.34 -12.89 4.52
CA LEU A 24 2.19 -11.94 3.80
C LEU A 24 1.37 -11.01 2.91
N MET A 25 0.36 -11.54 2.20
CA MET A 25 -0.58 -10.71 1.43
C MET A 25 -1.37 -9.75 2.33
N TYR A 26 -1.81 -10.21 3.50
CA TYR A 26 -2.51 -9.36 4.46
C TYR A 26 -1.60 -8.24 5.01
N ALA A 27 -0.35 -8.58 5.38
CA ALA A 27 0.63 -7.61 5.84
C ALA A 27 0.94 -6.54 4.77
N ALA A 28 1.10 -6.95 3.51
CA ALA A 28 1.30 -6.04 2.40
C ALA A 28 0.09 -5.10 2.22
N ALA A 29 -1.14 -5.62 2.29
CA ALA A 29 -2.34 -4.79 2.20
C ALA A 29 -2.45 -3.75 3.33
N LEU A 30 -2.07 -4.12 4.55
CA LEU A 30 -2.00 -3.19 5.68
C LEU A 30 -0.94 -2.11 5.48
N ALA A 31 0.26 -2.49 5.02
CA ALA A 31 1.32 -1.55 4.71
C ALA A 31 0.88 -0.56 3.62
N VAL A 32 0.24 -1.06 2.55
CA VAL A 32 -0.31 -0.22 1.49
C VAL A 32 -1.33 0.78 2.05
N ASN A 33 -2.26 0.34 2.89
CA ASN A 33 -3.25 1.24 3.50
C ASN A 33 -2.59 2.29 4.40
N PHE A 34 -1.63 1.91 5.22
CA PHE A 34 -0.90 2.82 6.11
C PHE A 34 -0.16 3.91 5.34
N TYR A 35 0.62 3.53 4.31
CA TYR A 35 1.33 4.50 3.47
C TYR A 35 0.38 5.37 2.65
N ALA A 36 -0.73 4.81 2.14
CA ALA A 36 -1.73 5.58 1.42
C ALA A 36 -2.34 6.68 2.31
N CYS A 37 -2.68 6.34 3.57
CA CYS A 37 -3.18 7.32 4.54
C CYS A 37 -2.15 8.42 4.84
N ILE A 38 -0.87 8.08 4.96
CA ILE A 38 0.21 9.07 5.16
C ILE A 38 0.28 10.03 3.96
N LEU A 39 0.19 9.52 2.74
CA LEU A 39 0.26 10.37 1.54
C LEU A 39 -0.95 11.29 1.39
N VAL A 40 -2.16 10.79 1.69
CA VAL A 40 -3.36 11.62 1.73
C VAL A 40 -3.20 12.73 2.78
N PHE A 41 -2.67 12.42 3.96
CA PHE A 41 -2.41 13.41 5.00
C PHE A 41 -1.38 14.46 4.55
N ILE A 42 -0.29 14.05 3.91
CA ILE A 42 0.71 14.97 3.36
C ILE A 42 0.08 15.87 2.30
N ALA A 43 -0.76 15.32 1.43
CA ALA A 43 -1.45 16.09 0.42
C ALA A 43 -2.47 17.09 0.99
N GLU A 44 -3.13 16.77 2.10
CA GLU A 44 -4.02 17.70 2.78
C GLU A 44 -3.26 18.85 3.47
N VAL A 45 -2.07 18.59 4.02
CA VAL A 45 -1.27 19.59 4.75
C VAL A 45 -0.41 20.46 3.82
N ALA A 46 0.25 19.84 2.84
CA ALA A 46 1.18 20.52 1.93
C ALA A 46 0.54 20.91 0.59
N GLY A 47 -0.68 20.44 0.31
CA GLY A 47 -1.25 20.41 -1.04
C GLY A 47 -0.61 19.29 -1.84
N TRP A 48 -1.39 18.57 -2.65
CA TRP A 48 -0.88 17.49 -3.50
C TRP A 48 0.03 18.06 -4.60
N PRO A 49 1.37 17.90 -4.54
CA PRO A 49 2.27 18.46 -5.52
C PRO A 49 2.87 17.30 -6.35
N SER A 50 2.04 16.50 -7.01
CA SER A 50 2.55 15.46 -7.92
C SER A 50 2.62 16.04 -9.32
N THR A 51 3.81 15.99 -9.92
CA THR A 51 4.23 16.58 -11.20
C THR A 51 3.52 16.00 -12.43
N ASN A 52 2.20 15.91 -12.40
CA ASN A 52 1.35 15.46 -13.49
C ASN A 52 0.27 16.52 -13.62
N ALA A 53 0.60 17.55 -14.41
CA ALA A 53 -0.30 18.65 -14.78
C ALA A 53 -1.64 18.20 -15.41
N ASN A 54 -1.83 16.89 -15.63
CA ASN A 54 -3.02 16.28 -16.20
C ASN A 54 -4.02 15.73 -15.15
N LEU A 55 -3.62 15.62 -13.87
CA LEU A 55 -4.51 15.13 -12.80
C LEU A 55 -4.72 16.25 -11.78
N ASP A 56 -5.70 17.11 -12.04
CA ASP A 56 -6.09 18.16 -11.11
C ASP A 56 -6.90 17.55 -9.95
N LEU A 57 -6.19 16.91 -9.03
CA LEU A 57 -6.76 16.23 -7.86
C LEU A 57 -7.13 17.21 -6.74
N SER A 58 -6.85 18.51 -6.94
CA SER A 58 -7.18 19.57 -5.98
C SER A 58 -8.69 19.70 -5.71
N GLN A 59 -9.53 19.24 -6.64
CA GLN A 59 -10.99 19.20 -6.54
C GLN A 59 -11.55 17.77 -6.46
N GLY A 60 -10.68 16.76 -6.31
CA GLY A 60 -11.08 15.36 -6.26
C GLY A 60 -11.79 15.01 -4.94
N SER A 61 -12.70 14.04 -4.99
CA SER A 61 -13.26 13.46 -3.76
C SER A 61 -12.17 12.75 -2.94
N THR A 62 -12.31 12.69 -1.61
CA THR A 62 -11.34 11.99 -0.73
C THR A 62 -11.10 10.55 -1.14
N LEU A 63 -12.13 9.87 -1.66
CA LEU A 63 -12.01 8.50 -2.18
C LEU A 63 -11.09 8.44 -3.41
N GLN A 64 -11.15 9.44 -4.27
CA GLN A 64 -10.29 9.54 -5.46
C GLN A 64 -8.84 9.79 -5.04
N LEU A 65 -8.59 10.69 -4.09
CA LEU A 65 -7.25 10.92 -3.52
C LEU A 65 -6.68 9.64 -2.91
N TYR A 66 -7.48 8.93 -2.11
CA TYR A 66 -7.08 7.66 -1.52
C TYR A 66 -6.78 6.60 -2.59
N GLY A 67 -7.60 6.51 -3.64
CA GLY A 67 -7.36 5.59 -4.76
C GLY A 67 -6.04 5.86 -5.49
N VAL A 68 -5.72 7.14 -5.73
CA VAL A 68 -4.45 7.57 -6.32
C VAL A 68 -3.28 7.25 -5.38
N ALA A 69 -3.42 7.52 -4.08
CA ALA A 69 -2.40 7.19 -3.08
C ALA A 69 -2.09 5.68 -3.06
N VAL A 70 -3.13 4.85 -3.03
CA VAL A 70 -3.00 3.38 -3.05
C VAL A 70 -2.30 2.92 -4.33
N TYR A 71 -2.71 3.43 -5.49
CA TYR A 71 -2.07 3.11 -6.76
C TYR A 71 -0.57 3.46 -6.73
N TRP A 72 -0.21 4.64 -6.24
CA TRP A 72 1.17 5.09 -6.22
C TRP A 72 2.05 4.30 -5.24
N VAL A 73 1.49 3.97 -4.06
CA VAL A 73 2.15 3.10 -3.08
C VAL A 73 2.36 1.70 -3.66
N ILE A 74 1.37 1.11 -4.32
CA ILE A 74 1.50 -0.22 -4.93
C ILE A 74 2.57 -0.21 -6.00
N GLN A 75 2.59 0.77 -6.92
CA GLN A 75 3.63 0.84 -7.96
C GLN A 75 5.03 0.96 -7.37
N THR A 76 5.19 1.75 -6.31
CA THR A 76 6.49 1.95 -5.66
C THR A 76 6.92 0.70 -4.87
N MET A 77 6.01 0.13 -4.08
CA MET A 77 6.24 -1.06 -3.26
C MET A 77 6.53 -2.30 -4.11
N THR A 78 5.87 -2.43 -5.26
CA THR A 78 6.12 -3.54 -6.20
C THR A 78 7.31 -3.29 -7.13
N SER A 79 8.05 -2.20 -6.93
CA SER A 79 9.21 -1.80 -7.75
C SER A 79 8.91 -1.60 -9.25
N VAL A 80 7.62 -1.45 -9.61
CA VAL A 80 7.21 -1.04 -10.96
C VAL A 80 7.76 0.37 -11.26
N GLY A 81 7.81 1.22 -10.22
CA GLY A 81 8.37 2.57 -10.27
C GLY A 81 7.29 3.65 -10.36
N TYR A 82 7.73 4.90 -10.44
CA TYR A 82 6.87 6.08 -10.28
C TYR A 82 5.88 6.31 -11.44
N GLY A 83 6.20 5.84 -12.65
CA GLY A 83 5.31 5.91 -13.81
C GLY A 83 4.90 7.33 -14.18
N ASP A 84 3.62 7.63 -13.97
CA ASP A 84 2.92 8.88 -14.26
C ASP A 84 3.04 9.93 -13.14
N MET A 85 3.51 9.56 -11.95
CA MET A 85 3.57 10.42 -10.78
C MET A 85 4.93 10.41 -10.09
N SER A 86 5.56 11.58 -9.96
CA SER A 86 6.85 11.74 -9.25
C SER A 86 6.71 12.62 -8.01
N PRO A 87 7.41 12.27 -6.91
CA PRO A 87 7.39 13.08 -5.69
C PRO A 87 8.13 14.39 -5.96
N SER A 88 7.52 15.52 -5.66
CA SER A 88 8.17 16.84 -5.81
C SER A 88 8.53 17.45 -4.45
N GLY A 89 7.79 17.10 -3.40
CA GLY A 89 8.08 17.52 -2.03
C GLY A 89 9.14 16.65 -1.35
N MET A 90 9.98 17.25 -0.52
CA MET A 90 11.00 16.51 0.25
C MET A 90 10.38 15.48 1.20
N LEU A 91 9.21 15.78 1.77
CA LEU A 91 8.46 14.82 2.60
C LEU A 91 7.94 13.64 1.79
N GLU A 92 7.40 13.89 0.60
CA GLU A 92 6.92 12.84 -0.30
C GLU A 92 8.07 11.93 -0.73
N MET A 93 9.20 12.52 -1.12
CA MET A 93 10.41 11.76 -1.48
C MET A 93 10.84 10.83 -0.33
N GLY A 94 10.89 11.35 0.90
CA GLY A 94 11.23 10.56 2.08
C GLY A 94 10.27 9.39 2.32
N VAL A 95 8.96 9.61 2.19
CA VAL A 95 7.94 8.56 2.32
C VAL A 95 8.08 7.52 1.21
N MET A 96 8.29 7.95 -0.04
CA MET A 96 8.47 7.05 -1.18
C MET A 96 9.71 6.16 -1.04
N CYS A 97 10.80 6.69 -0.49
CA CYS A 97 11.97 5.87 -0.15
C CYS A 97 11.63 4.77 0.87
N LEU A 98 10.84 5.10 1.90
CA LEU A 98 10.40 4.10 2.89
C LEU A 98 9.49 3.04 2.25
N VAL A 99 8.54 3.46 1.41
CA VAL A 99 7.64 2.54 0.68
C VAL A 99 8.44 1.55 -0.17
N MET A 100 9.45 2.04 -0.89
CA MET A 100 10.31 1.19 -1.71
C MET A 100 11.08 0.17 -0.86
N LEU A 101 11.68 0.61 0.25
CA LEU A 101 12.40 -0.28 1.16
C LEU A 101 11.49 -1.36 1.73
N THR A 102 10.27 -1.00 2.16
CA THR A 102 9.29 -1.97 2.67
C THR A 102 8.84 -2.97 1.63
N GLY A 103 8.79 -2.59 0.35
CA GLY A 103 8.47 -3.52 -0.74
C GLY A 103 9.56 -4.53 -1.05
N THR A 104 10.82 -4.17 -0.80
CA THR A 104 11.99 -5.04 -1.06
C THR A 104 12.35 -5.99 0.09
N LEU A 105 11.84 -5.74 1.30
CA LEU A 105 12.10 -6.52 2.52
C LEU A 105 11.07 -7.63 2.71
#